data_AF-A0A7S1E3J4-F1
#
_entry.id   AF-A0A7S1E3J4-F1
#
_cell.length_a   1.000
_cell.length_b   1.000
_cell.length_c   1.000
_cell.angle_alpha   90.00
_cell.angle_beta   90.00
_cell.angle_gamma   90.00
#
_symmetry.space_group_name_H-M   'P 1'
#
loop_
_entity.id
_entity.type
_entity.pdbx_description
1 polymer ?
#
loop_
_entity_poly.entity_id
_entity_poly.type
_entity_poly.pdbx_seq_one_letter_code
_entity_poly.pdbx_strand_id
1 'polypeptide(L)'
;CHSIIVGHTILVSTEMADPDSEKAHGGLHVDAASFKPQGKRWWVSIQEDDLISLAPIAGLPYEPFNLSADDKVECWFDPKVLASYLMSTKSFIHPLNRREVTREECHALEQHMERVGLKPMPLRESWDHKDDKEEEQSSSLAEVQRQAQ
;
A
#
# COMPACT_ATOMS: atom_id res chain seq x y z
N CYS A 1 65.61 -26.19 1.40
CA CYS A 1 64.86 -27.05 2.35
C CYS A 1 65.23 -26.64 3.76
N HIS A 2 64.41 -25.82 4.42
CA HIS A 2 64.54 -25.52 5.85
C HIS A 2 63.14 -25.48 6.45
N SER A 3 62.95 -26.34 7.45
CA SER A 3 61.82 -26.32 8.37
C SER A 3 61.93 -25.13 9.34
N ILE A 4 60.80 -24.71 9.92
CA ILE A 4 60.51 -24.65 11.37
C ILE A 4 59.36 -23.65 11.62
N ILE A 5 58.34 -24.13 12.32
CA ILE A 5 57.25 -23.36 12.91
C ILE A 5 57.77 -22.66 14.18
N VAL A 6 57.51 -21.37 14.34
CA VAL A 6 57.57 -20.69 15.64
C VAL A 6 56.61 -19.50 15.66
N GLY A 7 55.82 -19.41 16.74
CA GLY A 7 55.43 -18.11 17.29
C GLY A 7 53.97 -17.70 17.13
N HIS A 8 53.11 -18.24 17.99
CA HIS A 8 51.87 -17.58 18.42
C HIS A 8 52.21 -16.23 19.08
N THR A 9 51.57 -15.15 18.63
CA THR A 9 51.40 -13.93 19.44
C THR A 9 50.15 -13.20 18.97
N ILE A 10 49.11 -13.25 19.80
CA ILE A 10 47.93 -12.40 19.73
C ILE A 10 48.22 -11.20 20.61
N LEU A 11 48.15 -10.00 20.05
CA LEU A 11 48.07 -8.76 20.81
C LEU A 11 46.69 -8.15 20.56
N VAL A 12 45.80 -8.31 21.54
CA VAL A 12 44.64 -7.43 21.73
C VAL A 12 44.93 -6.65 23.00
N SER A 13 45.24 -5.37 22.82
CA SER A 13 45.33 -4.39 23.89
C SER A 13 44.14 -3.45 23.79
N THR A 14 43.32 -3.51 24.85
CA THR A 14 42.65 -2.41 25.58
C THR A 14 42.09 -1.24 24.79
N GLU A 15 40.82 -0.90 25.03
CA GLU A 15 40.49 0.31 25.79
C GLU A 15 39.01 0.30 26.21
N MET A 16 38.80 0.53 27.51
CA MET A 16 37.51 0.77 28.16
C MET A 16 37.13 2.24 28.01
N ALA A 17 35.91 2.52 27.57
CA ALA A 17 35.29 3.84 27.71
C ALA A 17 33.76 3.71 27.78
N ASP A 18 33.25 3.60 29.00
CA ASP A 18 31.97 4.20 29.41
C ASP A 18 32.37 5.42 30.27
N PRO A 19 31.75 6.62 30.16
CA PRO A 19 30.37 6.79 30.61
C PRO A 19 29.53 7.95 29.98
N ASP A 20 28.21 7.80 30.14
CA ASP A 20 27.20 8.84 30.42
C ASP A 20 26.89 9.98 29.42
N SER A 21 25.61 10.38 29.47
CA SER A 21 25.04 11.68 29.07
C SER A 21 24.38 11.83 27.68
N GLU A 22 23.06 11.63 27.75
CA GLU A 22 22.07 12.70 27.55
C GLU A 22 21.53 12.96 26.11
N LYS A 23 20.22 12.71 26.00
CA LYS A 23 19.21 13.30 25.10
C LYS A 23 19.31 13.13 23.59
N ALA A 24 18.28 12.48 23.05
CA ALA A 24 17.53 13.03 21.92
C ALA A 24 16.06 12.63 21.99
N HIS A 25 15.22 13.60 22.37
CA HIS A 25 13.84 13.65 21.91
C HIS A 25 13.85 13.88 20.40
N GLY A 26 13.00 13.15 19.67
CA GLY A 26 12.80 13.32 18.23
C GLY A 26 12.19 12.03 17.70
N GLY A 27 10.88 11.86 17.77
CA GLY A 27 10.03 12.47 16.76
C GLY A 27 10.37 11.78 15.45
N LEU A 28 9.70 10.66 15.17
CA LEU A 28 9.79 9.94 13.90
C LEU A 28 9.30 10.90 12.82
N HIS A 29 10.21 11.73 12.33
CA HIS A 29 10.04 12.54 11.14
C HIS A 29 9.94 11.52 10.02
N VAL A 30 8.71 11.24 9.62
CA VAL A 30 8.47 10.51 8.38
C VAL A 30 9.07 11.39 7.29
N ASP A 31 10.25 11.03 6.81
CA ASP A 31 10.86 11.63 5.64
C ASP A 31 9.87 11.47 4.50
N ALA A 32 9.09 12.52 4.25
CA ALA A 32 8.26 12.67 3.08
C ALA A 32 9.23 12.71 1.90
N ALA A 33 9.57 11.54 1.37
CA ALA A 33 10.32 11.38 0.14
C ALA A 33 9.61 12.24 -0.91
N SER A 34 10.15 13.43 -1.12
CA SER A 34 9.60 14.45 -1.98
C SER A 34 9.83 14.01 -3.41
N PHE A 35 8.93 13.18 -3.92
CA PHE A 35 8.80 12.93 -5.34
C PHE A 35 8.47 14.27 -6.00
N LYS A 36 9.47 14.92 -6.57
CA LYS A 36 9.29 16.12 -7.39
C LYS A 36 8.79 15.66 -8.76
N PRO A 37 7.51 15.87 -9.13
CA PRO A 37 7.05 15.52 -10.47
C PRO A 37 7.83 16.37 -11.48
N GLN A 38 8.73 15.74 -12.25
CA GLN A 38 9.45 16.40 -13.33
C GLN A 38 8.51 16.50 -14.55
N GLY A 39 7.59 17.46 -14.51
CA GLY A 39 6.60 17.68 -15.55
C GLY A 39 5.40 18.46 -15.07
N LYS A 40 4.64 19.02 -16.01
CA LYS A 40 3.31 19.59 -15.70
C LYS A 40 2.43 18.44 -15.24
N ARG A 41 1.85 18.56 -14.03
CA ARG A 41 0.85 17.61 -13.51
C ARG A 41 -0.37 17.64 -14.44
N TRP A 42 -0.42 16.73 -15.40
CA TRP A 42 -1.45 16.75 -16.45
C TRP A 42 -2.87 16.61 -15.88
N TRP A 43 -2.98 15.88 -14.76
CA TRP A 43 -4.24 15.63 -14.04
C TRP A 43 -4.86 16.87 -13.39
N VAL A 44 -4.17 18.01 -13.32
CA VAL A 44 -4.77 19.28 -12.85
C VAL A 44 -5.88 19.78 -13.79
N SER A 45 -5.92 19.25 -15.01
CA SER A 45 -6.92 19.59 -16.02
C SER A 45 -8.20 18.74 -15.89
N ILE A 46 -8.15 17.66 -15.10
CA ILE A 46 -9.31 16.79 -14.84
C ILE A 46 -10.28 17.56 -13.95
N GLN A 47 -11.55 17.65 -14.39
CA GLN A 47 -12.61 18.34 -13.66
C GLN A 47 -13.46 17.38 -12.82
N GLU A 48 -13.11 16.09 -12.80
CA GLU A 48 -13.81 15.04 -12.06
C GLU A 48 -13.36 14.98 -10.60
N ASP A 49 -14.29 14.57 -9.74
CA ASP A 49 -14.04 14.26 -8.34
C ASP A 49 -13.90 12.74 -8.15
N ASP A 50 -13.09 12.35 -7.17
CA ASP A 50 -12.95 10.94 -6.77
C ASP A 50 -14.27 10.42 -6.20
N LEU A 51 -14.80 9.31 -6.73
CA LEU A 51 -16.14 8.81 -6.35
C LEU A 51 -16.22 8.26 -4.91
N ILE A 52 -15.08 8.01 -4.25
CA ILE A 52 -15.04 7.45 -2.89
C ILE A 52 -14.91 8.57 -1.85
N SER A 53 -13.98 9.49 -2.05
CA SER A 53 -13.66 10.59 -1.14
C SER A 53 -14.36 11.90 -1.47
N LEU A 54 -14.90 12.04 -2.69
CA LEU A 54 -15.44 13.29 -3.26
C LEU A 54 -14.41 14.43 -3.27
N ALA A 55 -13.12 14.08 -3.24
CA ALA A 55 -12.04 15.04 -3.33
C ALA A 55 -11.71 15.32 -4.82
N PRO A 56 -11.35 16.56 -5.17
CA PRO A 56 -11.02 16.90 -6.54
C PRO A 56 -9.72 16.22 -6.98
N ILE A 57 -9.76 15.50 -8.11
CA ILE A 57 -8.59 14.79 -8.66
C ILE A 57 -7.45 15.75 -8.99
N ALA A 58 -7.77 16.96 -9.46
CA ALA A 58 -6.81 18.01 -9.75
C ALA A 58 -5.96 18.44 -8.54
N GLY A 59 -6.44 18.19 -7.31
CA GLY A 59 -5.76 18.54 -6.06
C GLY A 59 -4.73 17.51 -5.60
N LEU A 60 -4.64 16.35 -6.24
CA LEU A 60 -3.79 15.26 -5.78
C LEU A 60 -2.28 15.59 -5.95
N PRO A 61 -1.45 15.32 -4.93
CA PRO A 61 -0.01 15.59 -4.99
C PRO A 61 0.75 14.60 -5.89
N TYR A 62 0.15 13.44 -6.18
CA TYR A 62 0.63 12.37 -7.04
C TYR A 62 -0.34 12.11 -8.19
N GLU A 63 0.10 11.30 -9.16
CA GLU A 63 -0.72 10.90 -10.30
C GLU A 63 -1.91 10.03 -9.86
N PRO A 64 -3.15 10.35 -10.27
CA PRO A 64 -4.32 9.53 -9.98
C PRO A 64 -4.22 8.16 -10.66
N PHE A 65 -4.97 7.19 -10.17
CA PHE A 65 -5.06 5.87 -10.77
C PHE A 65 -6.32 5.77 -11.63
N ASN A 66 -6.18 5.30 -12.87
CA ASN A 66 -7.33 4.96 -13.71
C ASN A 66 -7.76 3.53 -13.41
N LEU A 67 -8.96 3.39 -12.85
CA LEU A 67 -9.65 2.11 -12.81
C LEU A 67 -10.83 2.23 -13.78
N SER A 68 -10.65 1.80 -15.02
CA SER A 68 -11.67 2.00 -16.05
C SER A 68 -12.92 1.19 -15.73
N ALA A 69 -14.10 1.81 -15.75
CA ALA A 69 -15.35 1.09 -15.51
C ALA A 69 -15.61 0.08 -16.63
N ASP A 70 -15.36 0.51 -17.87
CA ASP A 70 -15.51 -0.24 -19.12
C ASP A 70 -14.45 0.25 -20.11
N ASP A 71 -14.29 -0.40 -21.27
CA ASP A 71 -13.33 -0.01 -22.33
C ASP A 71 -13.49 1.44 -22.83
N LYS A 72 -14.61 2.10 -22.51
CA LYS A 72 -14.99 3.42 -23.03
C LYS A 72 -14.99 4.52 -21.98
N VAL A 73 -14.92 4.18 -20.70
CA VAL A 73 -15.11 5.13 -19.60
C VAL A 73 -13.94 5.00 -18.63
N GLU A 74 -13.03 5.96 -18.74
CA GLU A 74 -11.97 6.16 -17.76
C GLU A 74 -12.60 6.64 -16.44
N CYS A 75 -12.12 6.12 -15.32
CA CYS A 75 -12.54 6.60 -14.00
C CYS A 75 -11.29 6.81 -13.17
N TRP A 76 -11.07 8.06 -12.78
CA TRP A 76 -9.88 8.48 -12.04
C TRP A 76 -10.18 8.43 -10.54
N PHE A 77 -9.27 7.83 -9.80
CA PHE A 77 -9.36 7.70 -8.35
C PHE A 77 -8.07 8.14 -7.66
N ASP A 78 -8.19 8.52 -6.40
CA ASP A 78 -7.04 8.56 -5.50
C ASP A 78 -6.60 7.11 -5.19
N PRO A 79 -5.41 6.66 -5.64
CA PRO A 79 -4.94 5.30 -5.39
C PRO A 79 -4.94 4.90 -3.91
N LYS A 80 -4.66 5.84 -3.00
CA LYS A 80 -4.64 5.56 -1.56
C LYS A 80 -6.04 5.28 -1.02
N VAL A 81 -7.00 6.11 -1.42
CA VAL A 81 -8.40 5.99 -0.99
C VAL A 81 -9.01 4.73 -1.59
N LEU A 82 -8.80 4.48 -2.87
CA LEU A 82 -9.26 3.28 -3.57
C LEU A 82 -8.73 2.00 -2.92
N ALA A 83 -7.42 1.94 -2.66
CA ALA A 83 -6.82 0.79 -2.01
C ALA A 83 -7.40 0.59 -0.59
N SER A 84 -7.59 1.68 0.16
CA SER A 84 -8.17 1.62 1.52
C SER A 84 -9.61 1.13 1.50
N TYR A 85 -10.40 1.56 0.52
CA TYR A 85 -11.77 1.13 0.31
C TYR A 85 -11.85 -0.38 0.02
N LEU A 86 -11.06 -0.88 -0.94
CA LEU A 86 -11.03 -2.30 -1.30
C LEU A 86 -10.58 -3.17 -0.11
N MET A 87 -9.55 -2.75 0.62
CA MET A 87 -9.04 -3.45 1.79
C MET A 87 -10.04 -3.47 2.96
N SER A 88 -10.78 -2.38 3.16
CA SER A 88 -11.70 -2.26 4.31
C SER A 88 -13.01 -2.99 4.06
N THR A 89 -13.55 -2.88 2.85
CA THR A 89 -14.81 -3.55 2.48
C THR A 89 -14.61 -5.05 2.24
N LYS A 90 -13.38 -5.48 1.87
CA LYS A 90 -13.08 -6.83 1.38
C LYS A 90 -13.98 -7.25 0.21
N SER A 91 -14.64 -6.29 -0.42
CA SER A 91 -15.50 -6.47 -1.57
C SER A 91 -14.78 -5.80 -2.73
N PHE A 92 -14.10 -6.60 -3.53
CA PHE A 92 -13.28 -6.13 -4.66
C PHE A 92 -14.19 -5.72 -5.82
N ILE A 93 -15.00 -4.70 -5.57
CA ILE A 93 -16.08 -4.22 -6.43
C ILE A 93 -15.82 -2.76 -6.79
N HIS A 94 -15.96 -2.46 -8.08
CA HIS A 94 -15.76 -1.14 -8.63
C HIS A 94 -16.80 -0.15 -8.09
N PRO A 95 -16.41 1.02 -7.55
CA PRO A 95 -17.34 1.97 -6.94
C PRO A 95 -18.44 2.50 -7.87
N LEU A 96 -18.12 2.70 -9.16
CA LEU A 96 -19.06 3.24 -10.15
C LEU A 96 -20.10 2.21 -10.67
N ASN A 97 -19.64 1.17 -11.38
CA ASN A 97 -20.52 0.22 -12.07
C ASN A 97 -20.72 -1.10 -11.33
N ARG A 98 -20.12 -1.26 -10.14
CA ARG A 98 -20.18 -2.47 -9.31
C ARG A 98 -19.66 -3.73 -10.00
N ARG A 99 -18.82 -3.60 -11.03
CA ARG A 99 -18.12 -4.75 -11.61
C ARG A 99 -17.10 -5.30 -10.62
N GLU A 100 -16.74 -6.57 -10.78
CA GLU A 100 -15.59 -7.11 -10.05
C GLU A 100 -14.29 -6.48 -10.55
N VAL A 101 -13.46 -6.07 -9.59
CA VAL A 101 -12.08 -5.66 -9.82
C VAL A 101 -11.25 -6.92 -9.98
N THR A 102 -10.48 -7.02 -11.06
CA THR A 102 -9.68 -8.22 -11.31
C THR A 102 -8.42 -8.22 -10.47
N ARG A 103 -7.82 -9.41 -10.35
CA ARG A 103 -6.56 -9.59 -9.65
C ARG A 103 -5.42 -8.76 -10.25
N GLU A 104 -5.42 -8.62 -11.57
CA GLU A 104 -4.45 -7.82 -12.32
C GLU A 104 -4.59 -6.34 -12.02
N GLU A 105 -5.82 -5.85 -11.85
CA GLU A 105 -6.08 -4.45 -11.50
C GLU A 105 -5.66 -4.14 -10.07
N CYS A 106 -5.87 -5.07 -9.13
CA CYS A 106 -5.32 -4.97 -7.78
C CYS A 106 -3.79 -4.85 -7.81
N HIS A 107 -3.13 -5.69 -8.60
CA HIS A 107 -1.68 -5.64 -8.77
C HIS A 107 -1.20 -4.35 -9.45
N ALA A 108 -1.94 -3.86 -10.45
CA ALA A 108 -1.65 -2.59 -11.11
C ALA A 108 -1.75 -1.41 -10.14
N LEU A 109 -2.73 -1.43 -9.23
CA LEU A 109 -2.89 -0.42 -8.19
C LEU A 109 -1.73 -0.45 -7.18
N GLU A 110 -1.32 -1.64 -6.74
CA GLU A 110 -0.14 -1.83 -5.88
C GLU A 110 1.12 -1.21 -6.52
N GLN A 111 1.40 -1.57 -7.77
CA GLN A 111 2.55 -1.07 -8.53
C GLN A 111 2.48 0.44 -8.77
N HIS A 112 1.27 0.98 -8.99
CA HIS A 112 1.08 2.41 -9.15
C HIS A 112 1.40 3.16 -7.85
N MET A 113 0.92 2.65 -6.71
CA MET A 113 1.23 3.22 -5.40
C MET A 113 2.73 3.28 -5.14
N GLU A 114 3.47 2.19 -5.42
CA GLU A 114 4.93 2.18 -5.30
C GLU A 114 5.59 3.24 -6.19
N ARG A 115 5.14 3.35 -7.45
CA ARG A 115 5.68 4.30 -8.43
C ARG A 115 5.50 5.75 -8.00
N VAL A 116 4.36 6.08 -7.39
CA VAL A 116 4.09 7.43 -6.90
C VAL A 116 4.65 7.70 -5.49
N GLY A 117 5.35 6.73 -4.89
CA GLY A 117 5.96 6.87 -3.57
C GLY A 117 5.00 6.69 -2.39
N LEU A 118 3.82 6.09 -2.62
CA LEU A 118 2.89 5.71 -1.57
C LEU A 118 3.25 4.33 -1.02
N LYS A 119 2.88 4.08 0.25
CA LYS A 119 3.02 2.75 0.84
C LYS A 119 2.05 1.78 0.15
N PRO A 120 2.52 0.73 -0.56
CA PRO A 120 1.63 -0.25 -1.17
C PRO A 120 0.86 -1.00 -0.09
N MET A 121 -0.38 -1.37 -0.41
CA MET A 121 -1.20 -2.25 0.42
C MET A 121 -1.38 -3.58 -0.32
N PRO A 122 -1.30 -4.74 0.38
CA PRO A 122 -1.33 -6.07 -0.23
C PRO A 122 -2.76 -6.44 -0.70
N LEU A 123 -3.22 -5.74 -1.73
CA LEU A 123 -4.52 -5.92 -2.39
C LEU A 123 -4.59 -7.25 -3.10
N ARG A 124 -3.52 -7.65 -3.81
CA ARG A 124 -3.48 -8.91 -4.55
C ARG A 124 -3.63 -10.10 -3.62
N GLU A 125 -2.88 -10.10 -2.52
CA GLU A 125 -2.98 -11.15 -1.50
C GLU A 125 -4.37 -11.14 -0.87
N SER A 126 -4.94 -9.97 -0.58
CA SER A 126 -6.28 -9.87 0.00
C SER A 126 -7.38 -10.32 -0.97
N TRP A 127 -7.18 -10.14 -2.28
CA TRP A 127 -8.08 -10.58 -3.34
C TRP A 127 -8.11 -12.10 -3.44
N ASP A 128 -6.94 -12.76 -3.34
CA ASP A 128 -6.82 -14.23 -3.39
C ASP A 128 -7.59 -14.93 -2.22
N HIS A 129 -7.94 -14.21 -1.16
CA HIS A 129 -8.69 -14.74 0.00
C HIS A 129 -10.13 -14.19 0.11
N LYS A 130 -10.69 -13.58 -0.95
CA LYS A 130 -12.02 -12.95 -0.88
C LYS A 130 -13.15 -13.99 -0.81
N ASP A 131 -13.00 -15.09 -1.54
CA ASP A 131 -14.04 -16.12 -1.70
C ASP A 131 -14.28 -16.93 -0.42
N ASP A 132 -13.26 -17.11 0.43
CA ASP A 132 -13.38 -17.84 1.69
C ASP A 132 -14.40 -17.21 2.66
N LYS A 133 -14.66 -15.90 2.52
CA LYS A 133 -15.51 -15.14 3.45
C LYS A 133 -16.98 -15.10 3.07
N GLU A 134 -17.31 -15.21 1.79
CA GLU A 134 -18.71 -15.24 1.35
C GLU A 134 -19.42 -16.50 1.86
N GLU A 135 -18.70 -17.61 1.97
CA GLU A 135 -19.22 -18.88 2.47
C GLU A 135 -19.51 -18.84 3.99
N GLU A 136 -18.63 -18.23 4.79
CA GLU A 136 -18.84 -18.06 6.24
C GLU A 136 -20.00 -17.11 6.56
N GLN A 137 -20.14 -16.00 5.82
CA GLN A 137 -21.25 -15.05 6.03
C GLN A 137 -22.60 -15.65 5.64
N SER A 138 -22.64 -16.44 4.56
CA SER A 138 -23.84 -17.17 4.12
C SER A 138 -24.26 -18.23 5.13
N SER A 139 -23.30 -18.98 5.69
CA SER A 139 -23.55 -19.99 6.73
C SER A 139 -24.12 -19.38 8.02
N SER A 140 -23.54 -18.27 8.48
CA SER A 140 -24.00 -17.57 9.69
C SER A 140 -25.40 -16.98 9.54
N LEU A 141 -25.73 -16.40 8.39
CA LEU A 141 -27.07 -15.87 8.12
C LEU A 141 -28.13 -16.99 8.05
N ALA A 142 -27.80 -18.12 7.41
CA ALA A 142 -28.69 -19.27 7.32
C ALA A 142 -28.98 -19.90 8.70
N GLU A 143 -27.99 -19.94 9.60
CA GLU A 143 -28.15 -20.42 10.98
C GLU A 143 -29.08 -19.50 11.79
N VAL A 144 -28.88 -18.18 11.71
CA VAL A 144 -29.75 -17.19 12.38
C VAL A 144 -31.19 -17.26 11.88
N GLN A 145 -31.40 -17.46 10.57
CA GLN A 145 -32.73 -17.61 9.99
C GLN A 145 -33.45 -18.89 10.45
N ARG A 146 -32.71 -19.98 10.70
CA ARG A 146 -33.27 -21.24 11.21
C ARG A 146 -33.69 -21.17 12.67
N GLN A 147 -33.03 -20.34 13.48
CA GLN A 147 -33.36 -20.18 14.91
C GLN A 147 -34.57 -19.26 15.16
N ALA A 148 -35.06 -18.56 14.13
CA ALA A 148 -36.20 -17.66 14.21
C ALA A 148 -37.55 -18.31 13.83
N GLN A 149 -37.57 -19.62 13.56
CA GLN A 149 -38.76 -20.43 13.26
C GLN A 149 -39.06 -21.41 14.39
#